data_AF-A0A2V9RNH9-F1
#
_entry.id   AF-A0A2V9RNH9-F1
#
_cell.length_a   1.000
_cell.length_b   1.000
_cell.length_c   1.000
_cell.angle_alpha   90.00
_cell.angle_beta   90.00
_cell.angle_gamma   90.00
#
_symmetry.space_group_name_H-M   'P 1'
#
loop_
_entity.id
_entity.type
_entity.pdbx_description
1 polymer ?
#
loop_
_entity_poly.entity_id
_entity_poly.type
_entity_poly.pdbx_seq_one_letter_code
_entity_poly.pdbx_strand_id
1 'polypeptide(L)'
;SIAYKFPARQATTQVRDILVQVGRTGALTPVADLEPVRLAGTTISRATLHNEDEIRRLGLKIGDYVLLEKGGDVIPKVVKVLESRRPKEARDFVMPNRCPVCSGEVYRSEGEAVRRCTNVGCPAKIKESLLHFSSRKAMKIEGLGESLVDQLVDKGLVRDPADLYKLRHEDLVNLERIGREQSQ
;
A
#
# COMPACT_ATOMS: atom_id res chain seq x y z
N SER A 1 4.68 13.59 29.56
CA SER A 1 5.81 14.09 28.76
C SER A 1 5.26 14.96 27.65
N ILE A 2 5.87 16.13 27.39
CA ILE A 2 5.49 17.02 26.28
C ILE A 2 6.58 16.88 25.21
N ALA A 3 6.19 16.44 24.02
CA ALA A 3 7.09 16.37 22.87
C ALA A 3 7.01 17.70 22.11
N TYR A 4 8.10 18.48 22.12
CA TYR A 4 8.21 19.70 21.33
C TYR A 4 8.33 19.32 19.84
N LYS A 5 7.27 19.54 19.05
CA LYS A 5 7.26 19.19 17.63
C LYS A 5 7.99 20.28 16.84
N PHE A 6 9.12 19.94 16.23
CA PHE A 6 9.76 20.78 15.22
C PHE A 6 8.79 21.06 14.05
N PRO A 7 8.88 22.23 13.40
CA PRO A 7 8.04 22.55 12.25
C PRO A 7 8.18 21.46 11.19
N ALA A 8 7.04 21.00 10.68
CA ALA A 8 7.01 19.93 9.70
C ALA A 8 7.73 20.39 8.43
N ARG A 9 8.59 19.52 7.89
CA ARG A 9 9.28 19.83 6.65
C ARG A 9 8.32 19.61 5.50
N GLN A 10 8.38 20.48 4.51
CA GLN A 10 7.53 20.43 3.33
C GLN A 10 8.37 20.33 2.06
N ALA A 11 7.82 19.66 1.05
CA ALA A 11 8.40 19.61 -0.29
C ALA A 11 7.27 19.61 -1.33
N THR A 12 7.54 20.17 -2.51
CA THR A 12 6.63 20.09 -3.65
C THR A 12 7.10 18.99 -4.59
N THR A 13 6.18 18.16 -5.07
CA THR A 13 6.48 17.16 -6.11
C THR A 13 5.28 16.93 -7.02
N GLN A 14 5.49 16.24 -8.14
CA GLN A 14 4.43 15.90 -9.09
C GLN A 14 3.83 14.52 -8.77
N VAL A 15 2.51 14.39 -8.86
CA VAL A 15 1.81 13.11 -8.84
C VAL A 15 1.85 12.52 -10.25
N ARG A 16 2.65 11.47 -10.44
CA ARG A 16 2.79 10.77 -11.72
C ARG A 16 1.58 9.89 -12.01
N ASP A 17 1.11 9.18 -10.99
CA ASP A 17 -0.07 8.34 -11.07
C ASP A 17 -0.72 8.14 -9.69
N ILE A 18 -1.91 7.53 -9.66
CA ILE A 18 -2.54 7.09 -8.41
C ILE A 18 -2.81 5.59 -8.51
N LEU A 19 -2.06 4.82 -7.73
CA LEU A 19 -2.15 3.37 -7.65
C LEU A 19 -3.19 2.98 -6.59
N VAL A 20 -3.83 1.82 -6.76
CA VAL A 20 -4.80 1.29 -5.79
C VAL A 20 -4.22 0.04 -5.13
N GLN A 21 -3.98 0.12 -3.83
CA GLN A 21 -3.57 -1.01 -3.02
C GLN A 21 -4.78 -1.69 -2.40
N VAL A 22 -4.77 -3.02 -2.36
CA VAL A 22 -5.82 -3.82 -1.70
C VAL A 22 -5.26 -4.35 -0.39
N GLY A 23 -5.76 -3.84 0.73
CA GLY A 23 -5.31 -4.25 2.06
C GLY A 23 -5.89 -5.59 2.51
N ARG A 24 -5.43 -6.06 3.68
CA ARG A 24 -5.86 -7.31 4.33
C ARG A 24 -7.38 -7.53 4.38
N THR A 25 -8.13 -6.49 4.76
CA THR A 25 -9.61 -6.55 4.89
C THR A 25 -10.33 -6.34 3.55
N GLY A 26 -9.58 -6.25 2.45
CA GLY A 26 -10.10 -5.92 1.13
C GLY A 26 -10.21 -4.42 0.86
N ALA A 27 -9.83 -3.55 1.78
CA ALA A 27 -9.87 -2.09 1.60
C ALA A 27 -9.03 -1.64 0.39
N LEU A 28 -9.68 -0.96 -0.56
CA LEU A 28 -9.01 -0.30 -1.69
C LEU A 28 -8.52 1.07 -1.21
N THR A 29 -7.21 1.20 -1.08
CA THR A 29 -6.54 2.42 -0.64
C THR A 29 -5.81 3.06 -1.82
N PRO A 30 -6.15 4.29 -2.21
CA PRO A 30 -5.40 5.01 -3.21
C PRO A 30 -4.07 5.51 -2.64
N VAL A 31 -3.02 5.40 -3.44
CA VAL A 31 -1.65 5.80 -3.11
C VAL A 31 -1.12 6.61 -4.28
N ALA A 32 -0.70 7.84 -4.00
CA ALA A 32 -0.03 8.68 -4.98
C ALA A 32 1.35 8.09 -5.30
N ASP A 33 1.61 7.82 -6.58
CA ASP A 33 2.94 7.60 -7.12
C ASP A 33 3.52 8.97 -7.50
N LEU A 34 4.66 9.30 -6.91
CA LEU A 34 5.21 10.64 -6.93
C LEU A 34 6.54 10.66 -7.68
N GLU A 35 6.81 11.80 -8.33
CA GLU A 35 8.17 12.13 -8.72
C GLU A 35 9.06 12.10 -7.45
N PRO A 36 10.14 11.30 -7.41
CA PRO A 36 10.96 11.16 -6.21
C PRO A 36 11.47 12.50 -5.70
N VAL A 37 11.18 12.82 -4.45
CA VAL A 37 11.57 14.09 -3.82
C VAL A 37 12.24 13.86 -2.48
N ARG A 38 13.29 14.62 -2.18
CA ARG A 38 13.93 14.59 -0.86
C ARG A 38 13.10 15.40 0.13
N LEU A 39 12.68 14.76 1.22
CA LEU A 39 11.94 15.37 2.31
C LEU A 39 12.44 14.82 3.65
N ALA A 40 12.86 15.72 4.54
CA ALA A 40 13.37 15.36 5.87
C ALA A 40 14.51 14.32 5.86
N GLY A 41 15.42 14.37 4.88
CA GLY A 41 16.55 13.45 4.75
C GLY A 41 16.23 12.10 4.11
N THR A 42 14.96 11.84 3.80
CA THR A 42 14.49 10.63 3.10
C THR A 42 13.97 10.97 1.71
N THR A 43 14.11 10.06 0.74
CA THR A 43 13.46 10.19 -0.56
C THR A 43 12.05 9.63 -0.48
N ILE A 44 11.06 10.45 -0.83
CA ILE A 44 9.65 10.06 -0.89
C ILE A 44 9.25 9.88 -2.34
N SER A 45 8.74 8.70 -2.67
CA SER A 45 8.18 8.36 -3.98
C SER A 45 6.71 7.95 -3.91
N ARG A 46 6.17 7.73 -2.70
CA ARG A 46 4.77 7.35 -2.50
C ARG A 46 4.16 8.06 -1.30
N ALA A 47 2.89 8.39 -1.38
CA ALA A 47 2.11 8.93 -0.27
C ALA A 47 0.68 8.37 -0.27
N THR A 48 0.14 8.04 0.91
CA THR A 48 -1.25 7.59 1.02
C THR A 48 -2.21 8.75 0.76
N LEU A 49 -3.29 8.47 0.04
CA LEU A 49 -4.40 9.40 -0.17
C LEU A 49 -5.62 9.02 0.67
N HIS A 50 -5.48 8.10 1.61
CA HIS A 50 -6.51 7.60 2.52
C HIS A 50 -7.71 6.89 1.84
N ASN A 51 -8.51 7.60 1.04
CA ASN A 51 -9.69 7.08 0.35
C ASN A 51 -10.08 7.99 -0.83
N GLU A 52 -11.13 7.61 -1.56
CA GLU A 52 -11.62 8.36 -2.72
C GLU A 52 -12.17 9.74 -2.33
N ASP A 53 -12.78 9.87 -1.15
CA ASP A 53 -13.38 11.12 -0.70
C ASP A 53 -12.30 12.18 -0.40
N GLU A 54 -11.14 11.76 0.10
CA GLU A 54 -9.98 12.63 0.34
C GLU A 54 -9.38 13.16 -0.97
N ILE A 55 -9.32 12.34 -2.03
CA ILE A 55 -8.91 12.77 -3.36
C ILE A 55 -9.84 13.87 -3.88
N ARG A 56 -11.16 13.67 -3.73
CA ARG A 56 -12.17 14.69 -4.11
C ARG A 56 -12.05 15.95 -3.26
N ARG A 57 -11.84 15.81 -1.94
CA ARG A 57 -11.66 16.94 -1.02
C ARG A 57 -10.45 17.80 -1.39
N LEU A 58 -9.35 17.15 -1.78
CA LEU A 58 -8.13 17.83 -2.25
C LEU A 58 -8.27 18.39 -3.67
N GLY A 59 -9.29 17.96 -4.43
CA GLY A 59 -9.41 18.26 -5.86
C GLY A 59 -8.24 17.70 -6.69
N LEU A 60 -7.65 16.60 -6.23
CA LEU A 60 -6.40 16.05 -6.78
C LEU A 60 -6.64 15.33 -8.11
N LYS A 61 -5.82 15.68 -9.11
CA LYS A 61 -5.74 15.01 -10.41
C LYS A 61 -4.37 14.34 -10.59
N ILE A 62 -4.32 13.29 -11.40
CA ILE A 62 -3.05 12.72 -11.85
C ILE A 62 -2.35 13.75 -12.75
N GLY A 63 -1.07 13.99 -12.49
CA GLY A 63 -0.26 15.04 -13.13
C GLY A 63 -0.10 16.31 -12.28
N ASP A 64 -0.90 16.49 -11.22
CA ASP A 64 -0.83 17.67 -10.38
C ASP A 64 0.49 17.79 -9.60
N TYR A 65 0.89 19.03 -9.30
CA TYR A 65 1.89 19.30 -8.28
C TYR A 65 1.22 19.39 -6.91
N VAL A 66 1.79 18.71 -5.92
CA VAL A 66 1.28 18.65 -4.56
C VAL A 66 2.32 19.11 -3.55
N LEU A 67 1.83 19.71 -2.46
CA LEU A 67 2.64 19.99 -1.27
C LEU A 67 2.58 18.78 -0.34
N LEU A 68 3.73 18.16 -0.12
CA LEU A 68 3.91 17.11 0.88
C LEU A 68 4.37 17.71 2.19
N GLU A 69 3.95 17.09 3.28
CA GLU A 69 4.43 17.39 4.63
C GLU A 69 4.85 16.11 5.36
N LYS A 70 5.98 16.20 6.07
CA LYS A 70 6.47 15.15 6.97
C LYS A 70 6.90 15.76 8.30
N GLY A 71 6.31 15.28 9.38
CA GLY A 71 6.71 15.60 10.75
C GLY A 71 7.50 14.46 11.38
N GLY A 72 8.77 14.68 11.72
CA GLY A 72 9.64 13.64 12.32
C GLY A 72 9.73 12.38 11.47
N ASP A 73 9.61 11.21 12.10
CA ASP A 73 9.65 9.89 11.45
C ASP A 73 8.26 9.39 10.97
N VAL A 74 7.27 10.27 10.87
CA VAL A 74 5.91 9.92 10.45
C VAL A 74 5.81 9.76 8.92
N ILE A 75 4.83 8.97 8.47
CA ILE A 75 4.46 8.79 7.06
C ILE A 75 4.12 10.16 6.42
N PRO A 76 4.70 10.50 5.25
CA PRO A 76 4.41 11.75 4.57
C PRO A 76 2.95 11.83 4.12
N LYS A 77 2.38 13.03 4.13
CA LYS A 77 0.99 13.29 3.72
C LYS A 77 0.92 14.37 2.64
N VAL A 78 -0.05 14.23 1.74
CA VAL A 78 -0.42 15.28 0.80
C VAL A 78 -1.26 16.32 1.54
N VAL A 79 -0.79 17.57 1.60
CA VAL A 79 -1.47 18.67 2.30
C VAL A 79 -2.46 19.36 1.38
N LYS A 80 -2.02 19.72 0.18
CA LYS A 80 -2.81 20.43 -0.82
C LYS A 80 -2.25 20.26 -2.23
N VAL A 81 -3.12 20.50 -3.19
CA VAL A 81 -2.77 20.64 -4.61
C VAL A 81 -2.32 22.07 -4.88
N LEU A 82 -1.31 22.24 -5.72
CA LEU A 82 -0.88 23.54 -6.24
C LEU A 82 -1.61 23.83 -7.55
N GLU A 83 -2.88 24.23 -7.46
CA GLU A 83 -3.75 24.42 -8.63
C GLU A 83 -3.18 25.39 -9.67
N SER A 84 -2.44 26.42 -9.24
CA SER A 84 -1.76 27.37 -10.12
C SER A 84 -0.68 26.74 -11.01
N ARG A 85 -0.26 25.51 -10.72
CA ARG A 85 0.72 24.73 -11.48
C ARG A 85 0.11 23.51 -12.16
N ARG A 86 -1.23 23.38 -12.20
CA ARG A 86 -1.91 22.25 -12.81
C ARG A 86 -1.61 22.18 -14.32
N PRO A 87 -1.00 21.09 -14.82
CA PRO A 87 -0.82 20.89 -16.26
C PRO A 87 -2.15 20.77 -16.98
N LYS A 88 -2.18 21.08 -18.28
CA LYS A 88 -3.39 20.95 -19.11
C LYS A 88 -3.81 19.49 -19.29
N GLU A 89 -2.86 18.59 -19.22
CA GLU A 89 -3.00 17.14 -19.39
C GLU A 89 -3.42 16.43 -18.09
N ALA A 90 -3.62 17.18 -17.00
CA ALA A 90 -4.02 16.61 -15.72
C ALA A 90 -5.38 15.92 -15.82
N ARG A 91 -5.46 14.68 -15.34
CA ARG A 91 -6.64 13.80 -15.50
C ARG A 91 -7.24 13.40 -14.15
N ASP A 92 -8.56 13.27 -14.12
CA ASP A 92 -9.25 12.80 -12.92
C ASP A 92 -8.90 11.35 -12.59
N PHE A 93 -8.80 11.06 -11.28
CA PHE A 93 -8.70 9.70 -10.79
C PHE A 93 -10.10 9.13 -10.56
N VAL A 94 -10.32 7.92 -11.06
CA VAL A 94 -11.56 7.16 -10.84
C VAL A 94 -11.21 5.88 -10.09
N MET A 95 -11.80 5.70 -8.92
CA MET A 95 -11.64 4.46 -8.15
C MET A 95 -12.24 3.29 -8.95
N PRO A 96 -11.51 2.17 -9.15
CA PRO A 96 -12.01 1.07 -9.94
C PRO A 96 -13.22 0.41 -9.28
N ASN A 97 -14.19 0.01 -10.12
CA ASN A 97 -15.39 -0.72 -9.69
C ASN A 97 -15.15 -2.24 -9.55
N ARG A 98 -13.97 -2.71 -9.95
CA ARG A 98 -13.51 -4.09 -9.77
C ARG A 98 -12.14 -4.09 -9.09
N CYS A 99 -11.86 -5.15 -8.34
CA CYS A 99 -10.59 -5.29 -7.64
C CYS A 99 -9.43 -5.35 -8.66
N PRO A 100 -8.40 -4.50 -8.55
CA PRO A 100 -7.29 -4.50 -9.51
C PRO A 100 -6.42 -5.76 -9.45
N VAL A 101 -6.60 -6.61 -8.42
CA VAL A 101 -5.81 -7.83 -8.22
C VAL A 101 -6.58 -9.08 -8.64
N CYS A 102 -7.81 -9.25 -8.18
CA CYS A 102 -8.61 -10.46 -8.46
C CYS A 102 -9.78 -10.25 -9.42
N SER A 103 -9.98 -9.02 -9.93
CA SER A 103 -11.13 -8.64 -10.77
C SER A 103 -12.52 -8.83 -10.16
N GLY A 104 -12.59 -9.24 -8.88
CA GLY A 104 -13.82 -9.44 -8.13
C GLY A 104 -14.56 -8.13 -7.86
N GLU A 105 -15.81 -8.27 -7.40
CA GLU A 105 -16.67 -7.13 -7.08
C GLU A 105 -16.12 -6.30 -5.93
N VAL A 106 -16.29 -4.99 -6.05
CA VAL A 106 -15.92 -4.01 -5.04
C VAL A 106 -17.21 -3.37 -4.53
N TYR A 107 -17.39 -3.40 -3.21
CA TYR A 107 -18.55 -2.85 -2.55
C TYR A 107 -18.16 -1.71 -1.62
N ARG A 108 -18.97 -0.65 -1.58
CA ARG A 108 -18.87 0.44 -0.63
C ARG A 108 -20.16 0.44 0.19
N SER A 109 -20.08 0.07 1.46
CA SER A 109 -21.24 0.08 2.35
C SER A 109 -21.79 1.49 2.49
N GLU A 110 -23.09 1.60 2.69
CA GLU A 110 -23.75 2.87 2.96
C GLU A 110 -23.11 3.55 4.19
N GLY A 111 -22.73 4.83 4.05
CA GLY A 111 -22.05 5.60 5.09
C GLY A 111 -20.54 5.36 5.25
N GLU A 112 -19.94 4.36 4.60
CA GLU A 112 -18.50 4.15 4.66
C GLU A 112 -17.73 4.95 3.60
N ALA A 113 -16.52 5.42 3.94
CA ALA A 113 -15.63 6.12 3.01
C ALA A 113 -14.83 5.17 2.07
N VAL A 114 -14.68 3.91 2.48
CA VAL A 114 -13.71 2.97 1.90
C VAL A 114 -14.43 1.90 1.10
N ARG A 115 -14.04 1.73 -0.17
CA ARG A 115 -14.48 0.60 -1.00
C ARG A 115 -13.70 -0.66 -0.65
N ARG A 116 -14.33 -1.83 -0.65
CA ARG A 116 -13.70 -3.10 -0.30
C ARG A 116 -13.94 -4.20 -1.34
N CYS A 117 -12.91 -4.98 -1.61
CA CYS A 117 -12.99 -6.24 -2.33
C CYS A 117 -13.71 -7.30 -1.47
N THR A 118 -14.81 -7.83 -1.97
CA THR A 118 -15.64 -8.83 -1.27
C THR A 118 -15.09 -10.25 -1.39
N ASN A 119 -14.28 -10.53 -2.41
CA ASN A 119 -13.70 -11.85 -2.62
C ASN A 119 -12.80 -12.26 -1.44
N VAL A 120 -13.13 -13.38 -0.80
CA VAL A 120 -12.35 -13.95 0.32
C VAL A 120 -11.03 -14.52 -0.19
N GLY A 121 -11.04 -15.16 -1.36
CA GLY A 121 -9.86 -15.74 -2.00
C GLY A 121 -9.03 -14.74 -2.80
N CYS A 122 -9.16 -13.44 -2.56
CA CYS A 122 -8.35 -12.43 -3.24
C CYS A 122 -6.87 -12.62 -2.87
N PRO A 123 -5.95 -12.80 -3.85
CA PRO A 123 -4.53 -13.00 -3.56
C PRO A 123 -3.93 -11.88 -2.70
N ALA A 124 -4.28 -10.62 -2.95
CA ALA A 124 -3.82 -9.50 -2.12
C ALA A 124 -4.27 -9.62 -0.66
N LYS A 125 -5.51 -10.06 -0.40
CA LYS A 125 -5.99 -10.24 0.99
C LYS A 125 -5.24 -11.37 1.69
N ILE A 126 -4.95 -12.45 0.96
CA ILE A 126 -4.17 -13.59 1.48
C ILE A 126 -2.75 -13.14 1.80
N LYS A 127 -2.06 -12.49 0.85
CA LYS A 127 -0.70 -11.96 1.02
C LYS A 127 -0.60 -11.02 2.24
N GLU A 128 -1.48 -10.03 2.31
CA GLU A 128 -1.54 -9.10 3.45
C GLU A 128 -1.90 -9.79 4.77
N SER A 129 -2.73 -10.84 4.74
CA SER A 129 -3.05 -11.63 5.94
C SER A 129 -1.83 -12.40 6.45
N LEU A 130 -1.06 -13.01 5.54
CA LEU A 130 0.16 -13.74 5.86
C LEU A 130 1.24 -12.80 6.42
N LEU A 131 1.43 -11.62 5.80
CA LEU A 131 2.37 -10.61 6.30
C LEU A 131 1.98 -10.07 7.67
N HIS A 132 0.68 -9.85 7.91
CA HIS A 132 0.21 -9.47 9.22
C HIS A 132 0.43 -10.60 10.25
N PHE A 133 0.19 -11.84 9.86
CA PHE A 133 0.37 -13.03 10.71
C PHE A 133 1.83 -13.25 11.09
N SER A 134 2.78 -13.06 10.16
CA SER A 134 4.22 -13.15 10.44
C SER A 134 4.80 -11.94 11.18
N SER A 135 4.05 -10.84 11.28
CA SER A 135 4.54 -9.60 11.88
C SER A 135 5.01 -9.78 13.32
N ARG A 136 5.91 -8.89 13.76
CA ARG A 136 6.47 -8.89 15.13
C ARG A 136 5.43 -8.82 16.24
N LYS A 137 4.23 -8.31 15.96
CA LYS A 137 3.13 -8.14 16.93
C LYS A 137 2.14 -9.32 16.90
N ALA A 138 2.32 -10.27 15.99
CA ALA A 138 1.50 -11.47 15.84
C ALA A 138 2.35 -12.70 16.16
N MET A 139 2.49 -13.65 15.23
CA MET A 139 3.23 -14.89 15.46
C MET A 139 4.76 -14.73 15.36
N LYS A 140 5.25 -13.56 14.92
CA LYS A 140 6.69 -13.24 14.80
C LYS A 140 7.47 -14.35 14.06
N ILE A 141 7.08 -14.61 12.81
CA ILE A 141 7.77 -15.58 11.95
C ILE A 141 8.87 -14.86 11.20
N GLU A 142 10.11 -15.05 11.63
CA GLU A 142 11.29 -14.48 10.97
C GLU A 142 11.50 -15.15 9.59
N GLY A 143 11.96 -14.39 8.60
CA GLY A 143 12.14 -14.86 7.22
C GLY A 143 10.88 -14.85 6.34
N LEU A 144 9.66 -14.78 6.90
CA LEU A 144 8.41 -14.69 6.12
C LEU A 144 8.08 -13.23 5.74
N GLY A 145 8.84 -12.68 4.80
CA GLY A 145 8.67 -11.33 4.23
C GLY A 145 7.85 -11.29 2.93
N GLU A 146 7.64 -10.08 2.40
CA GLU A 146 6.81 -9.78 1.20
C GLU A 146 7.16 -10.69 0.02
N SER A 147 8.43 -10.77 -0.37
CA SER A 147 8.87 -11.59 -1.51
C SER A 147 8.59 -13.10 -1.33
N LEU A 148 8.73 -13.63 -0.12
CA LEU A 148 8.46 -15.06 0.13
C LEU A 148 6.95 -15.33 0.14
N VAL A 149 6.19 -14.44 0.79
CA VAL A 149 4.71 -14.51 0.80
C VAL A 149 4.16 -14.42 -0.62
N ASP A 150 4.69 -13.52 -1.45
CA ASP A 150 4.31 -13.41 -2.86
C ASP A 150 4.47 -14.73 -3.58
N GLN A 151 5.65 -15.35 -3.49
CA GLN A 151 5.93 -16.61 -4.15
C GLN A 151 5.05 -17.77 -3.64
N LEU A 152 4.83 -17.86 -2.33
CA LEU A 152 3.99 -18.89 -1.73
C LEU A 152 2.55 -18.80 -2.21
N VAL A 153 2.00 -17.59 -2.29
CA VAL A 153 0.62 -17.37 -2.74
C VAL A 153 0.51 -17.51 -4.25
N ASP A 154 1.46 -16.96 -5.03
CA ASP A 154 1.42 -16.97 -6.49
C ASP A 154 1.63 -18.38 -7.07
N LYS A 155 2.42 -19.24 -6.38
CA LYS A 155 2.54 -20.67 -6.70
C LYS A 155 1.40 -21.52 -6.13
N GLY A 156 0.46 -20.92 -5.41
CA GLY A 156 -0.70 -21.59 -4.83
C GLY A 156 -0.37 -22.56 -3.68
N LEU A 157 0.81 -22.44 -3.08
CA LEU A 157 1.27 -23.27 -1.96
C LEU A 157 0.59 -22.91 -0.65
N VAL A 158 0.19 -21.64 -0.49
CA VAL A 158 -0.45 -21.12 0.73
C VAL A 158 -1.68 -20.30 0.35
N ARG A 159 -2.83 -20.65 0.95
CA ARG A 159 -4.10 -19.92 0.75
C ARG A 159 -4.59 -19.24 2.02
N ASP A 160 -4.11 -19.69 3.16
CA ASP A 160 -4.38 -19.12 4.48
C ASP A 160 -3.21 -19.36 5.45
N PRO A 161 -3.21 -18.74 6.64
CA PRO A 161 -2.13 -18.94 7.61
C PRO A 161 -1.96 -20.38 8.11
N ALA A 162 -2.98 -21.24 8.04
CA ALA A 162 -2.87 -22.62 8.51
C ALA A 162 -2.04 -23.48 7.54
N ASP A 163 -2.04 -23.15 6.25
CA ASP A 163 -1.22 -23.83 5.25
C ASP A 163 0.29 -23.64 5.48
N LEU A 164 0.72 -22.58 6.17
CA LEU A 164 2.12 -22.38 6.54
C LEU A 164 2.70 -23.56 7.35
N TYR A 165 1.87 -24.18 8.19
CA TYR A 165 2.27 -25.32 9.02
C TYR A 165 2.29 -26.65 8.26
N LYS A 166 1.81 -26.66 7.02
CA LYS A 166 1.81 -27.84 6.14
C LYS A 166 2.97 -27.82 5.14
N LEU A 167 3.69 -26.70 5.03
CA LEU A 167 4.83 -26.54 4.13
C LEU A 167 5.96 -27.48 4.53
N ARG A 168 6.49 -28.21 3.54
CA ARG A 168 7.67 -29.07 3.70
C ARG A 168 8.89 -28.36 3.15
N HIS A 169 10.07 -28.81 3.57
CA HIS A 169 11.34 -28.28 3.07
C HIS A 169 11.42 -28.29 1.54
N GLU A 170 10.96 -29.38 0.92
CA GLU A 170 10.89 -29.56 -0.54
C GLU A 170 10.08 -28.46 -1.26
N ASP A 171 9.02 -27.96 -0.62
CA ASP A 171 8.14 -26.93 -1.18
C ASP A 171 8.82 -25.55 -1.18
N LEU A 172 9.79 -25.35 -0.30
CA LEU A 172 10.55 -24.10 -0.11
C LEU A 172 11.81 -24.03 -0.99
N VAL A 173 12.48 -25.16 -1.24
CA VAL A 173 13.74 -25.23 -2.02
C VAL A 173 13.57 -24.69 -3.45
N ASN A 174 12.36 -24.78 -4.00
CA ASN A 174 12.04 -24.32 -5.35
C ASN A 174 11.64 -22.84 -5.42
N LEU A 175 11.72 -22.09 -4.32
CA LEU A 175 11.42 -20.66 -4.27
C LEU A 175 12.69 -19.84 -4.56
N GLU A 176 12.55 -18.81 -5.38
CA GLU A 176 13.65 -17.91 -5.72
C GLU A 176 14.10 -17.14 -4.47
N ARG A 177 15.37 -17.35 -4.13
CA ARG A 177 16.11 -16.66 -3.08
C ARG A 177 15.51 -16.81 -1.67
N ILE A 178 15.48 -18.05 -1.18
CA ILE A 178 15.91 -18.26 0.21
C ILE A 178 17.40 -17.90 0.24
N GLY A 179 17.75 -16.75 0.82
CA GLY A 179 19.16 -16.48 1.13
C GLY A 179 19.69 -17.68 1.91
N ARG A 180 20.79 -18.28 1.43
CA ARG A 180 21.36 -19.58 1.87
C ARG A 180 21.70 -19.72 3.37
N GLU A 181 21.21 -18.84 4.25
CA GLU A 181 21.51 -18.79 5.69
C GLU A 181 20.26 -18.85 6.60
N GLN A 182 19.06 -19.15 6.07
CA GLN A 182 17.82 -19.16 6.90
C GLN A 182 17.08 -20.50 6.87
N SER A 183 17.69 -21.56 6.33
CA SER A 183 17.13 -22.92 6.34
C SER A 183 18.00 -23.83 7.22
N GLN A 184 17.91 -23.64 8.53
CA GLN A 184 18.32 -24.62 9.54
C GLN A 184 17.29 -24.64 10.65
#